data_AF-A0AAW8DHX2-F1
#
_entry.id   AF-A0AAW8DHX2-F1
#
_cell.length_a   1.000
_cell.length_b   1.000
_cell.length_c   1.000
_cell.angle_alpha   90.00
_cell.angle_beta   90.00
_cell.angle_gamma   90.00
#
_symmetry.space_group_name_H-M   'P 1'
#
loop_
_entity.id
_entity.type
_entity.pdbx_description
1 polymer ?
#
loop_
_entity_poly.entity_id
_entity_poly.type
_entity_poly.pdbx_seq_one_letter_code
_entity_poly.pdbx_strand_id
1 'polypeptide(L)'
;MKKAGEQSTYTVDGDAAVKFKVTSIQVGAPCHFPYDTKNGQIVVVSLDIETTATLAKVQTKTWWTMQEWKAIDANGMTMNGNPVAGVCLAPNEQLPVTIGPAEKANGKLAFDVPAGSGTLIYTAPGAPFGWEWTYPAS
;
A
#
# COMPACT_ATOMS: atom_id res chain seq x y z
N MET A 1 15.41 0.37 3.07
CA MET A 1 14.31 0.50 2.08
C MET A 1 14.21 -0.75 1.23
N LYS A 2 12.98 -1.14 0.88
CA LYS A 2 12.62 -2.28 0.04
C LYS A 2 12.61 -1.86 -1.43
N LYS A 3 12.84 -2.83 -2.33
CA LYS A 3 12.66 -2.66 -3.78
C LYS A 3 11.35 -3.29 -4.24
N ALA A 4 10.79 -2.78 -5.32
CA ALA A 4 9.69 -3.45 -6.01
C ALA A 4 10.14 -4.86 -6.45
N GLY A 5 9.25 -5.84 -6.31
CA GLY A 5 9.53 -7.26 -6.56
C GLY A 5 10.03 -8.03 -5.34
N GLU A 6 10.54 -7.36 -4.30
CA GLU A 6 10.99 -8.05 -3.08
C GLU A 6 9.82 -8.45 -2.18
N GLN A 7 9.81 -9.71 -1.76
CA GLN A 7 8.86 -10.17 -0.75
C GLN A 7 9.21 -9.59 0.64
N SER A 8 8.16 -9.26 1.38
CA SER A 8 8.14 -8.96 2.80
C SER A 8 7.22 -9.94 3.51
N THR A 9 7.54 -10.23 4.77
CA THR A 9 6.74 -11.13 5.60
C THR A 9 6.45 -10.46 6.94
N TYR A 10 5.17 -10.37 7.28
CA TYR A 10 4.72 -10.10 8.63
C TYR A 10 4.53 -11.42 9.39
N THR A 11 5.13 -11.53 10.57
CA THR A 11 5.07 -12.72 11.41
C THR A 11 4.31 -12.47 12.70
N VAL A 12 3.66 -13.51 13.21
CA VAL A 12 2.99 -13.56 14.50
C VAL A 12 3.52 -14.78 15.24
N ASP A 13 4.10 -14.57 16.43
CA ASP A 13 4.73 -15.62 17.24
C ASP A 13 5.82 -16.42 16.49
N GLY A 14 6.48 -15.80 15.50
CA GLY A 14 7.49 -16.44 14.65
C GLY A 14 6.93 -17.11 13.39
N ASP A 15 5.62 -17.29 13.29
CA ASP A 15 4.97 -17.87 12.11
C ASP A 15 4.61 -16.78 11.09
N ALA A 16 4.77 -17.05 9.79
CA ALA A 16 4.33 -16.14 8.75
C ALA A 16 2.81 -15.97 8.78
N ALA A 17 2.32 -14.76 9.01
CA ALA A 17 0.90 -14.41 8.96
C ALA A 17 0.51 -13.79 7.62
N VAL A 18 1.36 -12.93 7.08
CA VAL A 18 1.17 -12.33 5.75
C VAL A 18 2.49 -12.25 5.00
N LYS A 19 2.48 -12.68 3.74
CA LYS A 19 3.54 -12.42 2.77
C LYS A 19 2.99 -11.44 1.76
N PHE A 20 3.78 -10.44 1.41
CA PHE A 20 3.34 -9.44 0.47
C PHE A 20 4.51 -8.84 -0.29
N LYS A 21 4.21 -8.23 -1.43
CA LYS A 21 5.20 -7.71 -2.35
C LYS A 21 4.59 -6.51 -3.07
N VAL A 22 5.27 -5.37 -3.00
CA VAL A 22 5.03 -4.28 -3.95
C VAL A 22 5.61 -4.71 -5.29
N THR A 23 4.78 -4.94 -6.30
CA THR A 23 5.21 -5.42 -7.61
C THR A 23 5.62 -4.29 -8.55
N SER A 24 5.00 -3.12 -8.42
CA SER A 24 5.36 -1.93 -9.18
C SER A 24 4.99 -0.65 -8.44
N ILE A 25 5.74 0.42 -8.71
CA ILE A 25 5.42 1.79 -8.32
C ILE A 25 5.42 2.63 -9.60
N GLN A 26 4.28 3.23 -9.93
CA GLN A 26 4.09 4.05 -11.12
C GLN A 26 3.82 5.48 -10.70
N VAL A 27 4.58 6.42 -11.25
CA VAL A 27 4.50 7.85 -10.93
C VAL A 27 3.87 8.57 -12.12
N GLY A 28 2.95 9.51 -11.86
CA GLY A 28 2.24 10.25 -12.91
C GLY A 28 1.18 9.42 -13.64
N ALA A 29 0.65 8.37 -13.01
CA ALA A 29 -0.39 7.56 -13.62
C ALA A 29 -1.70 8.36 -13.76
N PRO A 30 -2.39 8.31 -14.91
CA PRO A 30 -3.69 8.96 -15.04
C PRO A 30 -4.74 8.25 -14.18
N CYS A 31 -5.65 9.02 -13.58
CA CYS A 31 -6.78 8.48 -12.85
C CYS A 31 -7.85 7.94 -13.82
N HIS A 32 -8.51 6.85 -13.43
CA HIS A 32 -9.59 6.24 -14.21
C HIS A 32 -10.78 7.21 -14.42
N PHE A 33 -11.15 7.96 -13.38
CA PHE A 33 -12.12 9.06 -13.49
C PHE A 33 -11.40 10.41 -13.49
N PRO A 34 -11.99 11.48 -14.09
CA PRO A 34 -11.44 12.82 -13.99
C PRO A 34 -11.20 13.20 -12.53
N TYR A 35 -9.94 13.44 -12.19
CA TYR A 35 -9.51 13.81 -10.86
C TYR A 35 -8.46 14.90 -10.96
N ASP A 36 -8.78 16.07 -10.43
CA ASP A 36 -7.82 17.16 -10.30
C ASP A 36 -6.91 16.88 -9.11
N THR A 37 -5.73 16.34 -9.39
CA THR A 37 -4.66 16.11 -8.42
C THR A 37 -4.46 17.36 -7.56
N LYS A 38 -4.52 17.19 -6.23
CA LYS A 38 -4.46 18.27 -5.24
C LYS A 38 -3.05 18.56 -4.76
N ASN A 39 -2.17 17.56 -4.73
CA ASN A 39 -0.82 17.72 -4.18
C ASN A 39 0.25 17.82 -5.27
N GLY A 40 0.02 17.20 -6.44
CA GLY A 40 0.82 17.46 -7.64
C GLY A 40 0.90 16.28 -8.60
N GLN A 41 1.03 15.05 -8.09
CA GLN A 41 1.08 13.85 -8.92
C GLN A 41 0.40 12.65 -8.25
N ILE A 42 0.02 11.68 -9.07
CA ILE A 42 -0.52 10.40 -8.61
C ILE A 42 0.58 9.34 -8.63
N VAL A 43 0.72 8.62 -7.52
CA VAL A 43 1.59 7.44 -7.41
C VAL A 43 0.70 6.22 -7.22
N VAL A 44 0.82 5.24 -8.12
CA VAL A 44 0.09 3.97 -8.07
C VAL A 44 1.03 2.84 -7.65
N VAL A 45 0.62 2.08 -6.64
CA VAL A 45 1.37 0.96 -6.07
C VAL A 45 0.60 -0.32 -6.34
N SER A 46 1.22 -1.27 -7.03
CA SER A 46 0.66 -2.61 -7.26
C SER A 46 1.19 -3.58 -6.22
N LEU A 47 0.33 -4.47 -5.73
CA LEU A 47 0.59 -5.35 -4.59
C LEU A 47 0.15 -6.78 -4.91
N ASP A 48 0.98 -7.74 -4.51
CA ASP A 48 0.61 -9.15 -4.34
C ASP A 48 0.60 -9.46 -2.84
N ILE A 49 -0.45 -10.14 -2.36
CA ILE A 49 -0.63 -10.50 -0.95
C ILE A 49 -1.06 -11.97 -0.85
N GLU A 50 -0.43 -12.69 0.08
CA GLU A 50 -0.81 -14.04 0.51
C GLU A 50 -0.87 -14.04 2.04
N THR A 51 -2.03 -14.33 2.59
CA THR A 51 -2.23 -14.52 4.03
C THR A 51 -2.17 -16.02 4.36
N THR A 52 -1.89 -16.34 5.61
CA THR A 52 -1.89 -17.72 6.11
C THR A 52 -2.97 -17.90 7.18
N ALA A 53 -3.18 -19.12 7.66
CA ALA A 53 -4.08 -19.37 8.80
C ALA A 53 -3.62 -18.65 10.07
N THR A 54 -2.32 -18.38 10.24
CA THR A 54 -1.76 -17.65 11.38
C THR A 54 -2.35 -16.25 11.52
N LEU A 55 -2.79 -15.65 10.41
CA LEU A 55 -3.44 -14.33 10.43
C LEU A 55 -4.64 -14.29 11.38
N ALA A 56 -5.38 -15.39 11.53
CA ALA A 56 -6.55 -15.47 12.42
C ALA A 56 -6.24 -15.15 13.89
N LYS A 57 -4.97 -15.24 14.34
CA LYS A 57 -4.56 -14.91 15.70
C LYS A 57 -4.60 -13.41 16.00
N VAL A 58 -4.45 -12.57 14.98
CA VAL A 58 -4.31 -11.11 15.10
C VAL A 58 -5.34 -10.34 14.29
N GLN A 59 -6.02 -11.02 13.36
CA GLN A 59 -6.98 -10.39 12.46
C GLN A 59 -8.15 -9.78 13.22
N THR A 60 -8.21 -8.46 13.19
CA THR A 60 -9.45 -7.70 13.35
C THR A 60 -10.16 -7.62 11.99
N LYS A 61 -11.43 -7.23 11.95
CA LYS A 61 -12.24 -7.14 10.69
C LYS A 61 -11.61 -6.27 9.58
N THR A 62 -10.51 -5.58 9.84
CA THR A 62 -9.84 -4.58 9.00
C THR A 62 -8.34 -4.90 8.81
N TRP A 63 -7.96 -6.16 8.74
CA TRP A 63 -6.55 -6.48 8.46
C TRP A 63 -6.24 -6.20 6.97
N TRP A 64 -5.21 -5.39 6.73
CA TRP A 64 -4.78 -4.90 5.40
C TRP A 64 -5.68 -3.86 4.73
N THR A 65 -6.02 -2.77 5.43
CA THR A 65 -6.71 -1.64 4.78
C THR A 65 -5.75 -0.65 4.14
N MET A 66 -6.29 0.16 3.23
CA MET A 66 -5.62 1.34 2.69
C MET A 66 -5.11 2.31 3.76
N GLN A 67 -5.67 2.29 4.97
CA GLN A 67 -5.36 3.24 6.05
C GLN A 67 -4.01 2.95 6.71
N GLU A 68 -3.48 1.74 6.51
CA GLU A 68 -2.18 1.32 7.04
C GLU A 68 -1.00 1.76 6.15
N TRP A 69 -1.31 2.43 5.03
CA TRP A 69 -0.34 3.01 4.12
C TRP A 69 -0.23 4.52 4.29
N LYS A 70 1.00 5.03 4.25
CA LYS A 70 1.32 6.45 4.30
C LYS A 70 2.28 6.82 3.17
N ALA A 71 2.18 8.07 2.73
CA ALA A 71 3.19 8.69 1.90
C ALA A 71 3.92 9.77 2.71
N ILE A 72 5.24 9.83 2.56
CA ILE A 72 6.11 10.86 3.11
C ILE A 72 6.79 11.55 1.93
N ASP A 73 6.71 12.88 1.89
CA ASP A 73 7.32 13.68 0.82
C ASP A 73 8.86 13.79 0.97
N ALA A 74 9.52 14.45 0.02
CA ALA A 74 10.96 14.68 0.05
C ALA A 74 11.44 15.50 1.27
N ASN A 75 10.55 16.23 1.95
CA ASN A 75 10.86 17.03 3.13
C ASN A 75 10.64 16.26 4.44
N GLY A 76 10.25 14.97 4.37
CA GLY A 76 9.96 14.16 5.54
C GLY A 76 8.57 14.41 6.14
N MET A 77 7.69 15.12 5.44
CA MET A 77 6.33 15.38 5.92
C MET A 77 5.41 14.22 5.56
N THR A 78 4.72 13.67 6.57
CA THR A 78 3.66 12.68 6.33
C THR A 78 2.46 13.38 5.70
N MET A 79 2.00 12.86 4.57
CA MET A 79 0.86 13.39 3.86
C MET A 79 -0.44 13.13 4.64
N ASN A 80 -1.34 14.13 4.65
CA ASN A 80 -2.67 13.99 5.22
C ASN A 80 -3.62 13.31 4.22
N GLY A 81 -4.44 12.38 4.69
CA GLY A 81 -5.50 11.74 3.90
C GLY A 81 -5.29 10.25 3.64
N ASN A 82 -6.36 9.59 3.20
CA ASN A 82 -6.33 8.19 2.75
C ASN A 82 -5.91 8.11 1.27
N PRO A 83 -5.42 6.95 0.80
CA PRO A 83 -5.21 6.70 -0.62
C PRO A 83 -6.46 7.05 -1.46
N VAL A 84 -6.26 7.70 -2.62
CA VAL A 84 -7.30 8.13 -3.56
C VAL A 84 -7.75 7.00 -4.51
N ALA A 85 -7.66 5.75 -4.05
CA ALA A 85 -7.92 4.56 -4.86
C ALA A 85 -9.31 4.58 -5.51
N GLY A 86 -10.34 5.04 -4.80
CA GLY A 86 -11.73 5.05 -5.27
C GLY A 86 -12.01 5.93 -6.50
N VAL A 87 -11.13 6.89 -6.81
CA VAL A 87 -11.26 7.77 -7.98
C VAL A 87 -10.24 7.47 -9.07
N CYS A 88 -9.04 7.02 -8.69
CA CYS A 88 -7.95 6.81 -9.65
C CYS A 88 -7.84 5.39 -10.19
N LEU A 89 -8.43 4.40 -9.51
CA LEU A 89 -8.38 3.00 -9.92
C LEU A 89 -9.77 2.48 -10.25
N ALA A 90 -9.88 1.68 -11.31
CA ALA A 90 -11.14 0.98 -11.57
C ALA A 90 -11.46 0.02 -10.41
N PRO A 91 -12.74 -0.25 -10.10
CA PRO A 91 -13.11 -1.06 -8.94
C PRO A 91 -12.44 -2.46 -8.89
N ASN A 92 -12.19 -3.07 -10.06
CA ASN A 92 -11.54 -4.37 -10.18
C ASN A 92 -10.00 -4.32 -10.10
N GLU A 93 -9.40 -3.14 -10.09
CA GLU A 93 -7.96 -2.94 -9.90
C GLU A 93 -7.62 -2.64 -8.44
N GLN A 94 -8.60 -2.23 -7.65
CA GLN A 94 -8.41 -1.91 -6.24
C GLN A 94 -8.16 -3.19 -5.44
N LEU A 95 -7.34 -3.06 -4.40
CA LEU A 95 -7.25 -4.11 -3.38
C LEU A 95 -8.61 -4.33 -2.71
N PRO A 96 -8.96 -5.58 -2.37
CA PRO A 96 -10.14 -5.86 -1.56
C PRO A 96 -10.09 -5.10 -0.23
N VAL A 97 -11.25 -4.65 0.24
CA VAL A 97 -11.39 -3.93 1.51
C VAL A 97 -10.95 -4.79 2.71
N THR A 98 -11.09 -6.11 2.57
CA THR A 98 -10.71 -7.10 3.57
C THR A 98 -10.08 -8.31 2.90
N ILE A 99 -9.01 -8.85 3.48
CA ILE A 99 -8.39 -10.11 3.08
C ILE A 99 -8.41 -11.04 4.30
N GLY A 100 -9.08 -12.17 4.20
CA GLY A 100 -9.23 -13.17 5.26
C GLY A 100 -7.97 -14.01 5.50
N PRO A 101 -7.97 -14.92 6.50
CA PRO A 101 -6.90 -15.89 6.68
C PRO A 101 -6.84 -16.88 5.52
N ALA A 102 -5.62 -17.30 5.15
CA ALA A 102 -5.38 -18.27 4.09
C ALA A 102 -5.93 -17.86 2.70
N GLU A 103 -5.94 -16.57 2.41
CA GLU A 103 -6.39 -15.99 1.14
C GLU A 103 -5.21 -15.44 0.32
N LYS A 104 -5.50 -15.19 -0.96
CA LYS A 104 -4.60 -14.48 -1.87
C LYS A 104 -5.34 -13.32 -2.50
N ALA A 105 -4.67 -12.19 -2.62
CA ALA A 105 -5.20 -11.02 -3.28
C ALA A 105 -4.09 -10.34 -4.09
N ASN A 106 -4.50 -9.68 -5.16
CA ASN A 106 -3.69 -8.67 -5.82
C ASN A 106 -4.54 -7.43 -6.04
N GLY A 107 -3.89 -6.30 -6.24
CA GLY A 107 -4.57 -5.05 -6.54
C GLY A 107 -3.64 -3.87 -6.38
N LYS A 108 -4.23 -2.69 -6.44
CA LYS A 108 -3.52 -1.42 -6.49
C LYS A 108 -4.01 -0.46 -5.42
N LEU A 109 -3.13 0.45 -5.03
CA LEU A 109 -3.39 1.64 -4.24
C LEU A 109 -2.96 2.87 -5.04
N ALA A 110 -3.63 4.00 -4.89
CA ALA A 110 -3.26 5.26 -5.53
C ALA A 110 -3.12 6.36 -4.47
N PHE A 111 -2.06 7.16 -4.57
CA PHE A 111 -1.73 8.23 -3.64
C PHE A 111 -1.60 9.54 -4.41
N ASP A 112 -2.29 10.59 -3.97
CA ASP A 112 -2.10 11.96 -4.45
C ASP A 112 -1.03 12.62 -3.57
N VAL A 113 0.16 12.80 -4.13
CA VAL A 113 1.36 13.24 -3.40
C VAL A 113 1.99 14.48 -4.07
N PRO A 114 2.82 15.24 -3.35
CA PRO A 114 3.60 16.31 -3.95
C PRO A 114 4.43 15.81 -5.14
N ALA A 115 4.63 16.68 -6.12
CA ALA A 115 5.54 16.41 -7.23
C ALA A 115 6.96 16.14 -6.72
N GLY A 116 7.69 15.22 -7.37
CA GLY A 116 9.03 14.80 -6.98
C GLY A 116 9.10 13.40 -6.38
N SER A 117 10.16 13.09 -5.65
CA SER A 117 10.37 11.80 -4.99
C SER A 117 9.82 11.77 -3.57
N GLY A 118 9.65 10.57 -3.02
CA GLY A 118 9.29 10.40 -1.61
C GLY A 118 9.29 8.93 -1.19
N THR A 119 8.66 8.64 -0.05
CA THR A 119 8.62 7.31 0.56
C THR A 119 7.20 6.87 0.82
N LEU A 120 6.87 5.64 0.42
CA LEU A 120 5.66 4.93 0.81
C LEU A 120 5.97 4.03 1.99
N ILE A 121 5.13 4.06 3.01
CA ILE A 121 5.28 3.25 4.22
C ILE A 121 4.03 2.41 4.39
N TYR A 122 4.22 1.12 4.65
CA TYR A 122 3.17 0.24 5.15
C TYR A 122 3.51 -0.21 6.57
N THR A 123 2.58 -0.05 7.50
CA THR A 123 2.72 -0.55 8.87
C THR A 123 1.56 -1.50 9.14
N ALA A 124 1.86 -2.77 9.40
CA ALA A 124 0.79 -3.70 9.75
C ALA A 124 0.14 -3.28 11.09
N PRO A 125 -1.18 -3.44 11.27
CA PRO A 125 -1.85 -3.09 12.51
C PRO A 125 -1.18 -3.76 13.73
N GLY A 126 -0.83 -2.95 14.74
CA GLY A 126 -0.18 -3.45 15.96
C GLY A 126 1.28 -3.90 15.78
N ALA A 127 1.87 -3.75 14.59
CA ALA A 127 3.29 -4.04 14.39
C ALA A 127 4.17 -2.87 14.90
N PRO A 128 5.30 -3.15 15.57
CA PRO A 128 6.23 -2.10 16.02
C PRO A 128 7.11 -1.54 14.88
N PHE A 129 7.03 -2.12 13.68
CA PHE A 129 7.81 -1.73 12.51
C PHE A 129 6.95 -1.74 11.24
N GLY A 130 7.39 -0.99 10.25
CA GLY A 130 6.81 -0.95 8.91
C GLY A 130 7.83 -1.28 7.82
N TRP A 131 7.37 -1.23 6.58
CA TRP A 131 8.19 -1.40 5.39
C TRP A 131 8.10 -0.16 4.54
N GLU A 132 9.22 0.18 3.89
CA GLU A 132 9.36 1.45 3.18
C GLU A 132 9.85 1.22 1.75
N TRP A 133 9.26 1.94 0.80
CA TRP A 133 9.69 1.98 -0.60
C TRP A 133 9.83 3.42 -1.06
N THR A 134 10.88 3.70 -1.83
CA THR A 134 11.02 5.01 -2.49
C THR A 134 10.22 5.02 -3.78
N TYR A 135 9.56 6.14 -4.07
CA TYR A 135 9.10 6.45 -5.41
C TYR A 135 9.98 7.57 -6.00
N PRO A 136 10.40 7.44 -7.28
CA PRO A 136 11.25 8.44 -7.92
C PRO A 136 10.44 9.70 -8.27
N ALA A 137 11.15 10.78 -8.61
CA ALA A 137 10.53 11.88 -9.34
C ALA A 137 10.11 11.41 -10.75
N SER A 138 9.00 11.95 -11.25
CA SER A 138 8.49 11.74 -12.61
C SER A 138 9.41 12.28 -13.69
#